data_AF-A0A8T4YAV2-F1
#
_entry.id   AF-A0A8T4YAV2-F1
#
_cell.length_a   1.000
_cell.length_b   1.000
_cell.length_c   1.000
_cell.angle_alpha   90.00
_cell.angle_beta   90.00
_cell.angle_gamma   90.00
#
_symmetry.space_group_name_H-M   'P 1'
#
loop_
_entity.id
_entity.type
_entity.pdbx_description
1 polymer ?
#
loop_
_entity_poly.entity_id
_entity_poly.type
_entity_poly.pdbx_seq_one_letter_code
_entity_poly.pdbx_strand_id
1 'polypeptide(L)'
;MPLFGKKKEPEVEQTSYEIFGGITITKNSAGYEIRWKNPIPSTITVSPKPQIDANIKTSQEGDMIRILSTECKLIITKRQGVTEAKISPLWNVNS
;
A
#
# COMPACT_ATOMS: atom_id res chain seq x y z
N MET A 1 31.57 32.50 10.32
CA MET A 1 30.33 32.03 10.97
C MET A 1 29.69 30.99 10.06
N PRO A 2 29.59 29.70 10.45
CA PRO A 2 29.03 28.70 9.57
C PRO A 2 27.50 28.67 9.73
N LEU A 3 26.78 29.12 8.70
CA LEU A 3 25.33 28.94 8.54
C LEU A 3 25.08 27.48 8.13
N PHE A 4 25.08 26.57 9.11
CA PHE A 4 24.60 25.20 8.91
C PHE A 4 23.07 25.23 8.75
N GLY A 5 22.63 25.41 7.50
CA GLY A 5 21.25 25.15 7.12
C GLY A 5 20.91 23.69 7.42
N LYS A 6 20.09 23.46 8.44
CA LYS A 6 19.50 22.14 8.68
C LYS A 6 18.70 21.78 7.42
N LYS A 7 19.15 20.77 6.67
CA LYS A 7 18.35 20.17 5.61
C LYS A 7 17.05 19.70 6.28
N LYS A 8 15.89 20.23 5.86
CA LYS A 8 14.60 19.66 6.24
C LYS A 8 14.60 18.21 5.81
N GLU A 9 14.48 17.30 6.77
CA GLU A 9 14.18 15.91 6.44
C GLU A 9 12.86 15.88 5.65
N PRO A 10 12.79 15.12 4.55
CA PRO A 10 11.56 15.03 3.78
C PRO A 10 10.44 14.48 4.67
N GLU A 11 9.33 15.21 4.73
CA GLU A 11 8.15 14.80 5.48
C GLU A 11 7.62 13.47 4.90
N VAL A 12 7.48 12.48 5.78
CA VAL A 12 6.96 11.16 5.43
C VAL A 12 5.56 11.07 5.98
N GLU A 13 4.58 11.09 5.09
CA GLU A 13 3.19 10.86 5.47
C GLU A 13 2.92 9.36 5.36
N GLN A 14 2.45 8.75 6.45
CA GLN A 14 2.07 7.35 6.46
C GLN A 14 0.63 7.20 6.93
N THR A 15 -0.18 6.49 6.14
CA THR A 15 -1.56 6.16 6.47
C THR A 15 -1.72 4.65 6.49
N SER A 16 -2.41 4.14 7.51
CA SER A 16 -2.65 2.71 7.69
C SER A 16 -4.14 2.42 7.67
N TYR A 17 -4.51 1.34 6.98
CA TYR A 17 -5.87 0.84 6.91
C TYR A 17 -5.89 -0.63 7.32
N GLU A 18 -6.78 -0.98 8.23
CA GLU A 18 -7.16 -2.36 8.49
C GLU A 18 -8.28 -2.70 7.53
N ILE A 19 -8.09 -3.71 6.68
CA ILE A 19 -9.04 -4.07 5.64
C ILE A 19 -9.68 -5.39 6.00
N PHE A 20 -10.98 -5.34 6.27
CA PHE A 20 -11.85 -6.50 6.48
C PHE A 20 -12.68 -6.69 5.20
N GLY A 21 -12.11 -7.41 4.23
CA GLY A 21 -12.64 -7.52 2.87
C GLY A 21 -11.54 -7.64 1.82
N GLY A 22 -11.95 -7.78 0.55
CA GLY A 22 -11.00 -7.95 -0.55
C GLY A 22 -10.32 -6.63 -0.97
N ILE A 23 -9.07 -6.76 -1.42
CA ILE A 23 -8.34 -5.71 -2.15
C ILE A 23 -8.16 -6.17 -3.59
N THR A 24 -8.31 -5.26 -4.54
CA THR A 24 -7.92 -5.47 -5.94
C THR A 24 -6.82 -4.48 -6.30
N ILE A 25 -5.81 -4.94 -7.02
CA ILE A 25 -4.71 -4.13 -7.53
C ILE A 25 -4.70 -4.29 -9.04
N THR A 26 -4.81 -3.21 -9.79
CA THR A 26 -4.80 -3.23 -11.25
C THR A 26 -3.65 -2.38 -11.76
N LYS A 27 -2.78 -2.95 -12.60
CA LYS A 27 -1.75 -2.17 -13.29
C LYS A 27 -2.38 -1.35 -14.40
N ASN A 28 -2.04 -0.06 -14.47
CA ASN A 28 -2.46 0.85 -15.53
C ASN A 28 -1.28 1.75 -15.96
N SER A 29 -1.52 2.70 -16.86
CA SER A 29 -0.48 3.62 -17.35
C SER A 29 0.08 4.56 -16.28
N ALA A 30 -0.67 4.80 -15.19
CA ALA A 30 -0.26 5.66 -14.09
C ALA A 30 0.45 4.91 -12.95
N GLY A 31 0.48 3.57 -12.98
CA GLY A 31 1.09 2.72 -11.97
C GLY A 31 0.18 1.57 -11.57
N TYR A 32 -0.08 1.44 -10.28
CA TYR A 32 -0.92 0.39 -9.71
C TYR A 32 -2.08 1.02 -8.95
N GLU A 33 -3.29 0.86 -9.47
CA GLU A 33 -4.52 1.28 -8.80
C GLU A 33 -4.89 0.21 -7.76
N ILE A 34 -4.88 0.57 -6.49
CA ILE A 34 -5.34 -0.26 -5.38
C ILE A 34 -6.78 0.17 -5.05
N ARG A 35 -7.67 -0.81 -4.92
CA ARG A 35 -9.07 -0.62 -4.54
C ARG A 35 -9.44 -1.53 -3.39
N TRP A 36 -10.07 -0.97 -2.38
CA TRP A 36 -10.54 -1.69 -1.20
C TRP A 36 -11.86 -1.11 -0.70
N LYS A 37 -12.49 -1.78 0.27
CA LYS A 37 -13.72 -1.30 0.92
C LYS A 37 -13.52 -1.26 2.42
N ASN A 38 -13.54 -0.06 3.02
CA ASN A 38 -13.65 0.11 4.47
C ASN A 38 -13.97 1.57 4.88
N PRO A 39 -15.15 1.90 5.45
CA PRO A 39 -16.48 1.33 5.22
C PRO A 39 -17.03 1.63 3.80
N ILE A 40 -16.41 2.59 3.10
CA ILE A 40 -16.77 3.05 1.75
C ILE A 40 -15.71 2.53 0.75
N PRO A 41 -16.08 2.22 -0.51
CA PRO A 41 -15.10 1.93 -1.55
C PRO A 41 -14.07 3.05 -1.69
N SER A 42 -12.80 2.68 -1.56
CA SER A 42 -11.66 3.59 -1.61
C SER A 42 -10.68 3.15 -2.69
N THR A 43 -9.95 4.11 -3.26
CA THR A 43 -8.95 3.84 -4.28
C THR A 43 -7.74 4.75 -4.14
N ILE A 44 -6.57 4.24 -4.51
CA ILE A 44 -5.34 5.02 -4.61
C ILE A 44 -4.45 4.45 -5.72
N THR A 45 -3.80 5.33 -6.48
CA THR A 45 -2.75 4.93 -7.43
C THR A 45 -1.39 5.06 -6.77
N VAL A 46 -0.60 4.00 -6.83
CA VAL A 46 0.77 3.96 -6.30
C VAL A 46 1.78 3.61 -7.38
N SER A 47 3.00 4.07 -7.19
CA SER A 47 4.15 3.71 -7.99
C SER A 47 5.37 3.81 -7.08
N PRO A 48 6.09 2.70 -6.82
CA PRO A 48 6.18 1.47 -7.62
C PRO A 48 5.11 0.41 -7.30
N LYS A 49 5.30 -0.83 -7.81
CA LYS A 49 4.43 -1.99 -7.53
C LYS A 49 4.27 -2.18 -6.01
N PRO A 50 3.03 -2.40 -5.49
CA PRO A 50 2.81 -2.66 -4.08
C PRO A 50 3.63 -3.85 -3.60
N GLN A 51 4.25 -3.71 -2.43
CA GLN A 51 4.87 -4.85 -1.75
C GLN A 51 3.78 -5.67 -1.08
N ILE A 52 3.66 -6.94 -1.45
CA ILE A 52 2.70 -7.86 -0.85
C ILE A 52 3.49 -8.88 -0.04
N ASP A 53 3.17 -9.01 1.24
CA ASP A 53 3.78 -9.99 2.12
C ASP A 53 3.50 -11.42 1.64
N ALA A 54 4.47 -12.33 1.80
CA ALA A 54 4.38 -13.70 1.32
C ALA A 54 3.22 -14.50 1.98
N ASN A 55 2.79 -14.10 3.18
CA ASN A 55 1.68 -14.74 3.89
C ASN A 55 0.30 -14.24 3.43
N ILE A 56 0.26 -13.30 2.48
CA ILE A 56 -0.99 -12.85 1.87
C ILE A 56 -1.36 -13.74 0.70
N LYS A 57 -2.53 -14.36 0.78
CA LYS A 57 -3.08 -15.14 -0.32
C LYS A 57 -3.49 -14.21 -1.44
N THR A 58 -2.99 -14.47 -2.65
CA THR A 58 -3.31 -13.69 -3.84
C THR A 58 -3.71 -14.58 -5.00
N SER A 59 -4.44 -14.01 -5.95
CA SER A 59 -4.63 -14.56 -7.29
C SER A 59 -4.25 -13.50 -8.31
N GLN A 60 -3.65 -13.90 -9.42
CA GLN A 60 -3.26 -13.00 -10.50
C GLN A 60 -3.94 -13.41 -11.81
N GLU A 61 -4.56 -12.44 -12.46
CA GLU A 61 -5.21 -12.59 -13.76
C GLU A 61 -4.82 -11.41 -14.64
N GLY A 62 -3.88 -11.64 -15.58
CA GLY A 62 -3.29 -10.57 -16.39
C GLY A 62 -2.64 -9.48 -15.53
N ASP A 63 -3.12 -8.25 -15.70
CA ASP A 63 -2.67 -7.04 -14.98
C ASP A 63 -3.37 -6.82 -13.62
N MET A 64 -4.27 -7.72 -13.23
CA MET A 64 -5.01 -7.64 -11.98
C MET A 64 -4.48 -8.64 -10.95
N ILE A 65 -4.25 -8.17 -9.73
CA ILE A 65 -3.96 -8.98 -8.54
C ILE A 65 -5.14 -8.84 -7.58
N ARG A 66 -5.73 -9.95 -7.16
CA ARG A 66 -6.77 -10.01 -6.13
C ARG A 66 -6.16 -10.51 -4.83
N ILE A 67 -6.34 -9.77 -3.75
CA ILE A 67 -6.02 -10.23 -2.40
C ILE A 67 -7.19 -11.08 -1.89
N LEU A 68 -6.89 -12.35 -1.60
CA LEU A 68 -7.87 -13.34 -1.14
C LEU A 68 -7.91 -13.48 0.39
N SER A 69 -6.92 -12.93 1.10
CA SER A 69 -6.95 -12.84 2.56
C SER A 69 -8.13 -11.97 3.01
N THR A 70 -8.95 -12.49 3.92
CA THR A 70 -10.14 -11.79 4.44
C THR A 70 -9.80 -10.56 5.28
N GLU A 71 -8.63 -10.60 5.92
CA GLU A 71 -8.13 -9.56 6.80
C GLU A 71 -6.68 -9.23 6.44
N CYS A 72 -6.40 -7.97 6.16
CA CYS A 72 -5.04 -7.52 5.89
C CYS A 72 -4.86 -6.06 6.31
N LYS A 73 -3.60 -5.64 6.42
CA LYS A 73 -3.21 -4.27 6.67
C LYS A 73 -2.64 -3.66 5.39
N LEU A 74 -3.19 -2.53 4.97
CA LEU A 74 -2.67 -1.71 3.88
C LEU A 74 -1.99 -0.48 4.46
N ILE A 75 -0.71 -0.30 4.17
CA ILE A 75 0.06 0.89 4.54
C ILE A 75 0.39 1.66 3.28
N ILE A 76 0.00 2.92 3.26
CA ILE A 76 0.36 3.89 2.22
C ILE A 76 1.44 4.80 2.79
N THR A 77 2.55 4.94 2.05
CA THR A 77 3.65 5.84 2.42
C THR A 77 3.85 6.85 1.29
N LYS A 78 3.75 8.14 1.62
CA LYS A 78 4.10 9.23 0.70
C LYS A 78 5.42 9.85 1.14
N ARG A 79 6.39 9.89 0.23
CA ARG A 79 7.70 10.52 0.45
C ARG A 79 8.21 11.10 -0.85
N GLN A 80 8.58 12.39 -0.84
CA GLN A 80 9.25 13.04 -2.00
C GLN A 80 8.51 12.87 -3.34
N GLY A 81 7.18 12.95 -3.34
CA GLY A 81 6.35 12.78 -4.54
C GLY A 81 6.12 11.33 -4.97
N VAL A 82 6.70 10.36 -4.26
CA VAL A 82 6.45 8.93 -4.44
C VAL A 82 5.34 8.48 -3.50
N THR A 83 4.40 7.71 -4.00
CA THR A 83 3.36 7.04 -3.20
C THR A 83 3.56 5.54 -3.34
N GLU A 84 3.87 4.88 -2.23
CA GLU A 84 4.13 3.45 -2.16
C GLU A 84 3.06 2.75 -1.31
N ALA A 85 2.89 1.45 -1.52
CA ALA A 85 1.99 0.63 -0.73
C ALA A 85 2.63 -0.67 -0.27
N LYS A 86 2.32 -1.06 0.97
CA LYS A 86 2.61 -2.37 1.54
C LYS A 86 1.33 -3.04 2.01
N ILE A 87 1.15 -4.31 1.69
CA ILE A 87 0.05 -5.15 2.14
C ILE A 87 0.63 -6.30 2.96
N SER A 88 0.16 -6.46 4.19
CA SER A 88 0.61 -7.51 5.12
C SER A 88 -0.57 -8.17 5.85
N PRO A 89 -0.38 -9.32 6.50
CA PRO A 89 -1.38 -9.84 7.42
C PRO A 89 -1.79 -8.78 8.45
N LEU A 90 -3.07 -8.78 8.83
CA LEU A 90 -3.56 -7.87 9.88
C LEU A 90 -2.94 -8.24 11.24
N TRP A 91 -2.89 -9.54 11.51
CA TRP A 91 -2.33 -10.11 12.73
C TRP A 91 -0.95 -10.72 12.43
N ASN A 92 0.01 -10.53 13.33
CA ASN A 92 1.29 -11.22 13.23
C ASN A 92 1.05 -12.73 13.37
N VAL A 93 1.15 -13.46 12.26
CA VAL A 93 1.28 -14.92 12.26
C VAL A 93 2.71 -15.29 12.65
N ASN A 94 3.06 -15.08 13.92
CA ASN A 94 4.15 -15.82 14.54
C ASN A 94 3.53 -17.09 15.12
N SER A 95 3.72 -18.22 14.44
CA SER A 95 3.48 -19.56 14.97
C SER A 95 4.80 -20.31 15.05
#